data_AF-A0A1Q2CPI2-F1
#
_entry.id   AF-A0A1Q2CPI2-F1
#
_cell.length_a   1.000
_cell.length_b   1.000
_cell.length_c   1.000
_cell.angle_alpha   90.00
_cell.angle_beta   90.00
_cell.angle_gamma   90.00
#
_symmetry.space_group_name_H-M   'P 1'
#
loop_
_entity.id
_entity.type
_entity.pdbx_description
1 polymer ?
#
loop_
_entity_poly.entity_id
_entity_poly.type
_entity_poly.pdbx_seq_one_letter_code
_entity_poly.pdbx_strand_id
1 'polypeptide(L)'
;MYLFTAGLSDLGPGTEVALVLPGPWALLNTYDADRSIYSFPIDLLERVAERVAGGARIEAGDLLAPADADLADLAWPEGVRYLIAVDQQWPEDTQAPGPRGGDDDITLLTLAPVTAKTFTPKRAADTHERLRTASPKRLALPYYWPERVPGLR
;
A
#
# COMPACT_ATOMS: atom_id res chain seq x y z
N MET A 1 -7.79 2.24 -9.10
CA MET A 1 -7.40 0.84 -9.36
C MET A 1 -6.86 0.26 -8.06
N TYR A 2 -7.10 -1.02 -7.78
CA TYR A 2 -6.48 -1.73 -6.66
C TYR A 2 -5.43 -2.69 -7.22
N LEU A 3 -4.23 -2.64 -6.66
CA LEU A 3 -3.17 -3.61 -6.88
C LEU A 3 -2.95 -4.32 -5.54
N PHE A 4 -2.90 -5.64 -5.53
CA PHE A 4 -2.76 -6.40 -4.29
C PHE A 4 -1.91 -7.64 -4.52
N THR A 5 -1.29 -8.13 -3.45
CA THR A 5 -0.58 -9.41 -3.43
C THR A 5 -1.58 -10.57 -3.46
N ALA A 6 -1.15 -11.72 -3.97
CA ALA A 6 -1.89 -12.97 -3.87
C ALA A 6 -0.93 -14.09 -3.48
N GLY A 7 -1.25 -14.83 -2.42
CA GLY A 7 -0.40 -15.87 -1.83
C GLY A 7 0.51 -15.38 -0.71
N LEU A 8 0.39 -14.12 -0.27
CA LEU A 8 1.14 -13.64 0.90
C LEU A 8 0.64 -14.33 2.18
N SER A 9 -0.65 -14.64 2.23
CA SER A 9 -1.27 -15.45 3.30
C SER A 9 -0.74 -16.89 3.37
N ASP A 10 -0.13 -17.40 2.30
CA ASP A 10 0.50 -18.72 2.30
C ASP A 10 1.92 -18.68 2.89
N LEU A 11 2.52 -17.49 2.95
CA LEU A 11 3.89 -17.24 3.44
C LEU A 11 3.90 -16.74 4.89
N GLY A 12 2.79 -16.21 5.39
CA GLY A 12 2.65 -15.61 6.72
C GLY A 12 1.19 -15.57 7.18
N PRO A 13 0.87 -14.97 8.35
CA PRO A 13 -0.47 -15.07 8.91
C PRO A 13 -1.52 -14.30 8.07
N GLY A 14 -2.36 -15.03 7.33
CA GLY A 14 -3.71 -14.65 6.91
C GLY A 14 -3.90 -13.26 6.31
N THR A 15 -2.88 -12.66 5.70
CA THR A 15 -2.90 -11.26 5.29
C THR A 15 -2.40 -11.09 3.87
N GLU A 16 -3.14 -10.31 3.09
CA GLU A 16 -2.70 -9.76 1.81
C GLU A 16 -2.52 -8.25 1.93
N VAL A 17 -1.65 -7.69 1.09
CA VAL A 17 -1.35 -6.26 1.09
C VAL A 17 -1.78 -5.63 -0.23
N ALA A 18 -2.43 -4.47 -0.15
CA ALA A 18 -2.94 -3.73 -1.30
C ALA A 18 -2.41 -2.30 -1.37
N LEU A 19 -2.40 -1.75 -2.58
CA LEU A 19 -2.18 -0.35 -2.90
C LEU A 19 -3.36 0.15 -3.74
N VAL A 20 -3.82 1.35 -3.44
CA VAL A 20 -4.75 2.04 -4.32
C VAL A 20 -3.94 2.90 -5.29
N LEU A 21 -4.12 2.66 -6.57
CA LEU A 21 -3.46 3.40 -7.64
C LEU A 21 -4.47 4.36 -8.29
N PRO A 22 -4.07 5.61 -8.57
CA PRO A 22 -4.86 6.53 -9.38
C PRO A 22 -5.06 5.96 -10.81
N GLY A 23 -6.18 6.33 -11.44
CA GLY A 23 -6.62 5.75 -12.72
C GLY A 23 -5.57 5.67 -13.84
N PRO A 24 -4.72 6.68 -14.07
CA PRO A 24 -3.76 6.66 -15.18
C PRO A 24 -2.35 6.20 -14.78
N TRP A 25 -2.19 5.34 -13.77
CA TRP A 25 -0.84 4.89 -13.37
C TRP A 25 -0.11 4.17 -14.52
N ALA A 26 1.17 4.49 -14.71
CA ALA A 26 1.98 4.05 -15.86
C ALA A 26 2.12 2.53 -15.98
N LEU A 27 2.00 1.79 -14.87
CA LEU A 27 1.97 0.32 -14.83
C LEU A 27 0.96 -0.29 -15.82
N LEU A 28 -0.14 0.40 -16.14
CA LEU A 28 -1.13 -0.07 -17.12
C LEU A 28 -0.70 0.09 -18.57
N ASN A 29 0.33 0.89 -18.84
CA ASN A 29 0.74 1.29 -20.19
C ASN A 29 2.13 0.78 -20.54
N THR A 30 3.11 0.93 -19.62
CA THR A 30 4.50 0.50 -19.82
C THR A 30 5.15 0.24 -18.45
N TYR A 31 5.63 -0.98 -18.19
CA TYR A 31 6.54 -1.21 -17.07
C TYR A 31 7.91 -0.64 -17.47
N ASP A 32 8.28 0.47 -16.85
CA ASP A 32 9.37 1.33 -17.29
C ASP A 32 10.58 1.13 -16.36
N ALA A 33 11.21 -0.05 -16.46
CA ALA A 33 12.40 -0.52 -15.72
C ALA A 33 12.28 -0.65 -14.18
N ASP A 34 13.05 -1.59 -13.61
CA ASP A 34 13.15 -1.81 -12.16
C ASP A 34 13.54 -0.52 -11.43
N ARG A 35 12.94 -0.27 -10.25
CA ARG A 35 13.25 0.87 -9.36
C ARG A 35 12.97 2.24 -9.99
N SER A 36 12.11 2.28 -11.00
CA SER A 36 11.51 3.50 -11.51
C SER A 36 10.36 3.95 -10.63
N ILE A 37 10.03 5.25 -10.67
CA ILE A 37 8.83 5.76 -9.99
C ILE A 37 7.55 5.09 -10.52
N TYR A 38 7.58 4.59 -11.75
CA TYR A 38 6.45 3.91 -12.37
C TYR A 38 6.31 2.45 -11.91
N SER A 39 7.42 1.78 -11.59
CA SER A 39 7.47 0.42 -11.04
C SER A 39 7.29 0.38 -9.52
N PHE A 40 7.43 1.52 -8.82
CA PHE A 40 7.36 1.61 -7.36
C PHE A 40 6.28 0.74 -6.69
N PRO A 41 5.00 0.71 -7.15
CA PRO A 41 4.00 -0.12 -6.51
C PRO A 41 4.32 -1.62 -6.55
N ILE A 42 4.94 -2.10 -7.63
CA ILE A 42 5.34 -3.50 -7.77
C ILE A 42 6.56 -3.78 -6.90
N ASP A 43 7.61 -2.96 -7.04
CA ASP A 43 8.86 -3.13 -6.30
C ASP A 43 8.64 -3.09 -4.77
N LEU A 44 7.69 -2.25 -4.32
CA LEU A 44 7.27 -2.19 -2.93
C LEU A 44 6.58 -3.49 -2.47
N LEU A 45 5.62 -4.00 -3.25
CA LEU A 45 4.90 -5.23 -2.89
C LEU A 45 5.83 -6.45 -2.92
N GLU A 46 6.81 -6.48 -3.81
CA GLU A 46 7.87 -7.48 -3.80
C GLU A 46 8.69 -7.43 -2.50
N ARG A 47 9.13 -6.24 -2.06
CA ARG A 47 9.84 -6.09 -0.77
C ARG A 47 8.99 -6.50 0.42
N VAL A 48 7.70 -6.19 0.40
CA VAL A 48 6.78 -6.66 1.45
C VAL A 48 6.66 -8.18 1.43
N ALA A 49 6.56 -8.80 0.26
CA ALA A 49 6.54 -10.25 0.14
C ALA A 49 7.83 -10.89 0.66
N GLU A 50 8.99 -10.31 0.35
CA GLU A 50 10.29 -10.75 0.89
C GLU A 50 10.36 -10.64 2.41
N ARG A 51 9.86 -9.53 3.00
CA ARG A 51 9.75 -9.37 4.46
C ARG A 51 8.94 -10.52 5.08
N VAL A 52 7.77 -10.80 4.53
CA VAL A 52 6.87 -11.84 5.05
C VAL A 52 7.45 -13.23 4.86
N ALA A 53 8.06 -13.53 3.71
CA ALA A 53 8.79 -14.77 3.48
C ALA A 53 9.96 -14.95 4.47
N GLY A 54 10.58 -13.86 4.91
CA GLY A 54 11.59 -13.83 5.97
C GLY A 54 11.03 -13.97 7.40
N GLY A 55 9.71 -14.13 7.56
CA GLY A 55 9.02 -14.31 8.83
C GLY A 55 8.51 -13.02 9.47
N ALA A 56 8.61 -11.87 8.80
CA ALA A 56 8.00 -10.64 9.28
C ALA A 56 6.47 -10.72 9.18
N ARG A 57 5.78 -9.94 10.02
CA ARG A 57 4.33 -9.76 9.96
C ARG A 57 4.04 -8.30 9.61
N ILE A 58 2.98 -8.09 8.83
CA ILE A 58 2.43 -6.76 8.56
C ILE A 58 1.08 -6.69 9.25
N GLU A 59 0.94 -5.75 10.17
CA GLU A 59 -0.26 -5.56 10.98
C GLU A 59 -0.92 -4.21 10.69
N ALA A 60 -2.21 -4.11 11.02
CA ALA A 60 -2.95 -2.87 10.89
C ALA A 60 -2.31 -1.76 11.76
N GLY A 61 -2.01 -0.62 11.14
CA GLY A 61 -1.33 0.51 11.76
C GLY A 61 0.19 0.54 11.58
N ASP A 62 0.80 -0.51 11.02
CA ASP A 62 2.22 -0.53 10.69
C ASP A 62 2.61 0.59 9.74
N LEU A 63 3.83 1.10 9.92
CA LEU A 63 4.41 2.14 9.09
C LEU A 63 5.58 1.59 8.29
N LEU A 64 5.53 1.78 6.98
CA LEU A 64 6.67 1.58 6.07
C LEU A 64 7.24 2.96 5.73
N ALA A 65 8.55 3.12 5.84
CA ALA A 65 9.21 4.40 5.63
C ALA A 65 10.28 4.33 4.53
N PRO A 66 10.52 5.42 3.78
CA PRO A 66 11.65 5.51 2.87
C PRO A 66 13.02 5.36 3.55
N ALA A 67 13.08 5.49 4.87
CA ALA A 67 14.31 5.33 5.64
C ALA A 67 14.55 3.87 6.08
N ASP A 68 13.59 2.97 5.87
CA ASP A 68 13.77 1.56 6.16
C ASP A 68 14.85 1.00 5.23
N ALA A 69 15.84 0.28 5.78
CA ALA A 69 17.06 -0.08 5.04
C ALA A 69 16.76 -0.91 3.78
N ASP A 70 15.72 -1.74 3.82
CA ASP A 70 15.23 -2.59 2.75
C ASP A 70 14.14 -1.92 1.88
N LEU A 71 13.85 -0.63 2.08
CA LEU A 71 12.98 0.15 1.20
C LEU A 71 13.64 1.45 0.70
N ALA A 72 14.84 1.76 1.18
CA ALA A 72 15.53 3.02 0.95
C ALA A 72 15.96 3.22 -0.51
N ASP A 73 16.06 2.14 -1.27
CA ASP A 73 16.41 2.11 -2.69
C ASP A 73 15.20 2.17 -3.63
N LEU A 74 13.98 2.15 -3.11
CA LEU A 74 12.76 2.26 -3.91
C LEU A 74 12.51 3.71 -4.37
N ALA A 75 11.91 3.88 -5.54
CA ALA A 75 11.55 5.19 -6.09
C ALA A 75 10.25 5.74 -5.49
N TRP A 76 10.28 6.09 -4.20
CA TRP A 76 9.12 6.59 -3.47
C TRP A 76 8.46 7.80 -4.17
N PRO A 77 7.11 7.83 -4.28
CA PRO A 77 6.42 8.99 -4.85
C PRO A 77 6.67 10.26 -4.05
N GLU A 78 6.80 11.39 -4.74
CA GLU A 78 7.12 12.68 -4.12
C GLU A 78 6.11 13.03 -3.01
N GLY A 79 6.65 13.44 -1.85
CA GLY A 79 5.86 13.87 -0.71
C GLY A 79 5.26 12.74 0.14
N VAL A 80 5.36 11.47 -0.29
CA VAL A 80 5.05 10.32 0.58
C VAL A 80 6.13 10.23 1.65
N ARG A 81 5.72 10.30 2.92
CA ARG A 81 6.63 10.21 4.07
C ARG A 81 6.60 8.83 4.72
N TYR A 82 5.43 8.21 4.70
CA TYR A 82 5.16 6.86 5.18
C TYR A 82 4.04 6.24 4.35
N LEU A 83 4.00 4.92 4.34
CA LEU A 83 2.79 4.17 4.06
C LEU A 83 2.31 3.56 5.36
N ILE A 84 1.02 3.73 5.65
CA ILE A 84 0.38 3.10 6.82
C ILE A 84 -0.49 1.93 6.35
N ALA A 85 -0.33 0.76 6.97
CA ALA A 85 -1.17 -0.39 6.71
C ALA A 85 -2.56 -0.17 7.32
N VAL A 86 -3.61 -0.22 6.50
CA VAL A 86 -4.99 0.07 6.91
C VAL A 86 -5.88 -1.13 6.67
N ASP A 87 -6.48 -1.64 7.74
CA ASP A 87 -7.63 -2.54 7.66
C ASP A 87 -8.86 -1.74 7.23
N GLN A 88 -9.05 -1.64 5.91
CA GLN A 88 -10.09 -0.81 5.32
C GLN A 88 -11.46 -1.45 5.55
N GLN A 89 -12.35 -0.71 6.22
CA GLN A 89 -13.75 -1.07 6.33
C GLN A 89 -14.47 -0.68 5.04
N TRP A 90 -14.79 -1.69 4.27
CA TRP A 90 -15.62 -1.54 3.09
C TRP A 90 -17.07 -1.37 3.53
N PRO A 91 -17.85 -0.46 2.92
CA PRO A 91 -19.28 -0.44 3.12
C PRO A 91 -19.81 -1.85 2.85
N GLU A 92 -20.53 -2.43 3.82
CA GLU A 92 -21.17 -3.72 3.60
C GLU A 92 -22.11 -3.58 2.41
N ASP A 93 -21.78 -4.22 1.30
CA ASP A 93 -22.82 -4.55 0.34
C ASP A 93 -23.78 -5.47 1.09
N THR A 94 -25.06 -5.08 1.14
CA THR A 94 -26.18 -5.77 1.80
C THR A 94 -26.40 -7.24 1.37
N GLN A 95 -25.45 -7.86 0.67
CA GLN A 95 -25.46 -9.22 0.13
C GLN A 95 -24.23 -10.07 0.49
N ALA A 96 -23.32 -9.62 1.36
CA ALA A 96 -22.22 -10.49 1.80
C ALA A 96 -22.74 -11.59 2.78
N PRO A 97 -22.44 -12.89 2.54
CA PRO A 97 -22.93 -13.96 3.39
C PRO A 97 -22.15 -14.05 4.70
N GLY A 98 -22.86 -13.98 5.82
CA GLY A 98 -22.46 -14.54 7.12
C GLY A 98 -21.27 -13.91 7.85
N PRO A 99 -21.07 -14.24 9.15
CA PRO A 99 -20.01 -13.68 9.96
C PRO A 99 -18.64 -14.14 9.43
N ARG A 100 -17.80 -13.17 9.05
CA ARG A 100 -16.36 -13.36 8.87
C ARG A 100 -15.75 -13.58 10.27
N GLY A 101 -15.20 -14.75 10.51
CA GLY A 101 -14.61 -15.15 11.79
C GLY A 101 -14.06 -16.58 11.81
N GLY A 102 -13.57 -17.08 10.67
CA GLY A 102 -12.88 -18.38 10.58
C GLY A 102 -11.37 -18.22 10.57
N ASP A 103 -10.62 -19.27 10.96
CA ASP A 103 -9.15 -19.33 10.87
C ASP A 103 -8.63 -19.16 9.41
N ASP A 104 -9.50 -19.30 8.41
CA ASP A 104 -9.20 -19.15 6.98
C ASP A 104 -9.49 -17.73 6.42
N ASP A 105 -9.89 -16.78 7.25
CA ASP A 105 -10.21 -15.44 6.76
C ASP A 105 -8.95 -14.63 6.43
N ILE A 106 -8.81 -14.29 5.16
CA ILE A 106 -7.74 -13.43 4.66
C ILE A 106 -8.10 -11.96 4.89
N THR A 107 -7.26 -11.25 5.64
CA THR A 107 -7.36 -9.80 5.83
C THR A 107 -6.63 -9.07 4.70
N LEU A 108 -7.27 -8.08 4.08
CA LEU A 108 -6.63 -7.23 3.08
C LEU A 108 -6.23 -5.88 3.70
N LEU A 109 -4.93 -5.68 3.94
CA LEU A 109 -4.39 -4.42 4.44
C LEU A 109 -4.03 -3.48 3.29
N THR A 110 -4.64 -2.31 3.25
CA THR A 110 -4.31 -1.27 2.26
C THR A 110 -3.19 -0.37 2.77
N LEU A 111 -2.07 -0.30 2.06
CA LEU A 111 -1.00 0.66 2.31
C LEU A 111 -1.40 2.05 1.82
N ALA A 112 -1.74 2.94 2.75
CA ALA A 112 -2.20 4.29 2.47
C ALA A 112 -1.07 5.32 2.64
N PRO A 113 -0.91 6.29 1.71
CA PRO A 113 0.15 7.27 1.79
C PRO A 113 -0.11 8.33 2.86
N VAL A 114 0.91 8.61 3.65
CA VAL A 114 0.94 9.75 4.58
C VAL A 114 1.86 10.83 4.02
N THR A 115 1.26 11.93 3.57
CA THR A 115 1.99 13.05 2.94
C THR A 115 2.11 14.28 3.85
N ALA A 116 1.36 14.32 4.95
CA ALA A 116 1.33 15.46 5.86
C ALA A 116 2.69 15.64 6.57
N LYS A 117 3.31 16.81 6.42
CA LYS A 117 4.58 17.15 7.10
C LYS A 117 4.48 17.17 8.62
N THR A 118 3.27 17.38 9.15
CA THR A 118 2.97 17.40 10.59
C THR A 118 2.70 16.02 11.18
N PHE A 119 2.71 14.97 10.36
CA PHE A 119 2.58 13.61 10.84
C PHE A 119 3.81 13.20 11.63
N THR A 120 3.58 12.42 12.68
CA THR A 120 4.61 11.78 13.49
C THR A 120 4.20 10.33 13.73
N PRO A 121 5.12 9.35 13.84
CA PRO A 121 4.78 7.95 14.09
C PRO A 121 3.88 7.72 15.31
N LYS A 122 3.96 8.57 16.34
CA LYS A 122 3.07 8.53 17.51
C LYS A 122 1.57 8.71 17.19
N ARG A 123 1.24 9.25 16.01
CA ARG A 123 -0.12 9.46 15.51
C ARG A 123 -0.56 8.36 14.53
N ALA A 124 0.21 7.28 14.40
CA ALA A 124 -0.11 6.19 13.49
C ALA A 124 -1.48 5.58 13.81
N ALA A 125 -1.76 5.23 15.07
CA ALA A 125 -3.04 4.66 15.49
C ALA A 125 -4.25 5.55 15.13
N ASP A 126 -4.20 6.84 15.49
CA ASP A 126 -5.28 7.79 15.16
C ASP A 126 -5.45 7.96 13.64
N THR A 127 -4.33 7.93 12.91
CA THR A 127 -4.35 8.08 11.45
C THR A 127 -4.91 6.83 10.80
N HIS A 128 -4.52 5.64 11.26
CA HIS A 128 -5.05 4.35 10.86
C HIS A 128 -6.57 4.34 11.01
N GLU A 129 -7.09 4.60 12.21
CA GLU A 129 -8.51 4.53 12.51
C GLU A 129 -9.32 5.47 11.60
N ARG A 130 -8.82 6.68 11.38
CA ARG A 130 -9.46 7.66 10.47
C ARG A 130 -9.43 7.23 9.00
N LEU A 131 -8.46 6.41 8.60
CA LEU A 131 -8.33 5.92 7.23
C LEU A 131 -9.12 4.64 6.96
N ARG A 132 -9.54 3.90 7.99
CA ARG A 132 -10.32 2.66 7.82
C ARG A 132 -11.58 2.85 7.00
N THR A 133 -12.29 3.96 7.18
CA THR A 133 -13.53 4.29 6.45
C THR A 133 -13.31 5.28 5.31
N ALA A 134 -12.04 5.56 4.96
CA ALA A 134 -11.73 6.52 3.92
C ALA A 134 -12.10 5.99 2.53
N SER A 135 -12.45 6.90 1.63
CA SER A 135 -12.68 6.55 0.24
C SER A 135 -11.38 6.07 -0.42
N PRO A 136 -11.46 5.18 -1.43
CA PRO A 136 -10.28 4.74 -2.18
C PRO A 136 -9.44 5.90 -2.73
N LYS A 137 -10.09 7.01 -3.13
CA LYS A 137 -9.40 8.22 -3.60
C LYS A 137 -8.44 8.81 -2.56
N ARG A 138 -8.76 8.69 -1.27
CA ARG A 138 -7.92 9.17 -0.16
C ARG A 138 -6.80 8.20 0.20
N LEU A 139 -6.98 6.92 -0.10
CA LEU A 139 -5.97 5.87 0.09
C LEU A 139 -5.03 5.74 -1.12
N ALA A 140 -5.37 6.37 -2.24
CA ALA A 140 -4.59 6.31 -3.46
C ALA A 140 -3.20 6.95 -3.29
N LEU A 141 -2.18 6.25 -3.81
CA LEU A 141 -0.86 6.86 -4.01
C LEU A 141 -1.00 8.18 -4.78
N PRO A 142 -0.22 9.22 -4.42
CA PRO A 142 -0.26 10.47 -5.15
C PRO A 142 0.12 10.21 -6.61
N TYR A 143 -0.70 10.74 -7.53
CA TYR A 143 -0.48 10.57 -8.96
C TYR A 143 0.78 11.29 -9.42
N TYR A 144 1.59 10.61 -10.23
CA TYR A 144 2.72 11.22 -10.91
C TYR A 144 2.35 11.61 -12.34
N TRP A 145 2.54 12.88 -12.70
CA TRP A 145 2.30 13.38 -14.06
C TRP A 145 3.63 13.38 -14.86
N PRO A 146 3.74 12.63 -15.96
CA PRO A 146 5.00 12.50 -16.71
C PRO A 146 5.58 13.81 -17.24
N GLU A 147 4.76 14.84 -17.51
CA GLU A 147 5.22 16.12 -18.07
C GLU A 147 6.08 16.97 -17.11
N ARG A 148 6.35 16.48 -15.88
CA ARG A 148 7.31 17.10 -14.95
C ARG A 148 8.68 16.44 -14.93
N VAL A 149 8.94 15.42 -15.78
CA VAL A 149 10.29 14.87 -15.98
C VAL A 149 10.88 15.46 -17.25
N PRO A 150 11.90 16.33 -17.18
CA PRO A 150 12.61 16.79 -18.37
C PRO A 150 13.28 15.58 -19.04
N GLY A 151 12.88 15.23 -20.27
CA GLY A 151 13.61 14.24 -21.09
C GLY A 151 12.79 13.10 -21.70
N LEU A 152 11.49 12.98 -21.41
CA LEU A 152 10.61 12.02 -22.08
C LEU A 152 9.65 12.75 -23.03
N ARG A 153 10.00 12.77 -24.32
CA ARG A 153 9.14 13.05 -25.47
C ARG A 153 9.42 12.02 -26.56
#